data_AF-A0A0R3Q5J1-F1
#
_entry.id   AF-A0A0R3Q5J1-F1
#
_cell.length_a   1.000
_cell.length_b   1.000
_cell.length_c   1.000
_cell.angle_alpha   90.00
_cell.angle_beta   90.00
_cell.angle_gamma   90.00
#
_symmetry.space_group_name_H-M   'P 1'
#
loop_
_entity.id
_entity.type
_entity.pdbx_description
1 polymer ?
#
loop_
_entity_poly.entity_id
_entity_poly.type
_entity_poly.pdbx_seq_one_letter_code
_entity_poly.pdbx_strand_id
1 'polypeptide(L)'
;MTSNVSPETTTSTVQPSSANDLTLVDYFVLVGHDNNAFLQATILIFFSETFQILVLFQIEPGGTNNLDAAELLYIPPLERSYVASVLYHFPERRSAYSFPSEIVSLCMPKGLKFYTQNDVPPPAMHTFANIREDGSRINGCALIYYEEVKDTRLCEYMSQLHTEHVRVLTAREKATERAHVPPGTVSGGTHTLPRGNRKVCLN
;
A
#
# COMPACT_ATOMS: atom_id res chain seq x y z
N MET A 1 -39.68 -30.83 39.63
CA MET A 1 -39.66 -29.38 39.94
C MET A 1 -38.52 -29.13 40.89
N THR A 2 -37.62 -28.19 40.52
CA THR A 2 -36.63 -27.44 41.34
C THR A 2 -35.61 -28.26 42.13
N SER A 3 -34.37 -28.47 41.66
CA SER A 3 -33.21 -27.55 41.63
C SER A 3 -32.91 -26.88 42.98
N ASN A 4 -31.70 -27.11 43.52
CA ASN A 4 -30.77 -26.02 43.90
C ASN A 4 -29.38 -26.57 44.27
N VAL A 5 -28.49 -26.43 43.30
CA VAL A 5 -27.03 -26.38 43.46
C VAL A 5 -26.69 -25.06 44.17
N SER A 6 -25.85 -25.11 45.19
CA SER A 6 -25.21 -23.92 45.76
C SER A 6 -24.01 -23.54 44.91
N PRO A 7 -23.72 -22.23 44.75
CA PRO A 7 -22.32 -21.85 44.68
C PRO A 7 -21.95 -20.61 45.51
N GLU A 8 -20.78 -20.75 46.13
CA GLU A 8 -19.67 -19.81 46.15
C GLU A 8 -19.78 -18.49 46.93
N THR A 9 -19.03 -18.50 48.04
CA THR A 9 -18.35 -17.33 48.58
C THR A 9 -17.18 -16.98 47.68
N THR A 10 -17.22 -15.82 47.01
CA THR A 10 -16.00 -15.19 46.50
C THR A 10 -16.07 -13.68 46.67
N THR A 11 -15.42 -13.24 47.75
CA THR A 11 -14.85 -11.93 48.02
C THR A 11 -14.90 -10.94 46.87
N SER A 12 -15.72 -9.89 47.03
CA SER A 12 -15.64 -8.66 46.26
C SER A 12 -14.28 -8.00 46.49
N THR A 13 -13.32 -8.34 45.65
CA THR A 13 -12.05 -7.62 45.56
C THR A 13 -12.33 -6.34 44.79
N VAL A 14 -12.68 -5.28 45.52
CA VAL A 14 -12.58 -3.91 45.02
C VAL A 14 -11.12 -3.71 44.65
N GLN A 15 -10.82 -3.74 43.35
CA GLN A 15 -9.47 -3.43 42.88
C GLN A 15 -9.13 -2.00 43.35
N PRO A 16 -7.97 -1.80 43.99
CA PRO A 16 -7.55 -0.46 44.35
C PRO A 16 -7.38 0.32 43.05
N SER A 17 -7.98 1.50 42.98
CA SER A 17 -7.63 2.54 42.02
C SER A 17 -6.11 2.70 42.03
N SER A 18 -5.44 2.10 41.06
CA SER A 18 -3.98 2.11 40.97
C SER A 18 -3.57 3.57 40.89
N ALA A 19 -2.70 3.97 41.81
CA ALA A 19 -2.06 5.26 41.86
C ALA A 19 -1.75 5.74 40.44
N ASN A 20 -2.05 7.01 40.13
CA ASN A 20 -1.60 7.63 38.90
C ASN A 20 -0.07 7.57 38.90
N ASP A 21 0.49 6.53 38.29
CA ASP A 21 1.87 6.45 37.88
C ASP A 21 2.04 7.48 36.77
N LEU A 22 2.22 8.75 37.18
CA LEU A 22 2.45 9.87 36.28
C LEU A 22 3.82 9.68 35.62
N THR A 23 3.84 8.91 34.54
CA THR A 23 5.00 8.78 33.66
C THR A 23 4.99 9.93 32.65
N LEU A 24 6.17 10.40 32.26
CA LEU A 24 6.29 11.43 31.23
C LEU A 24 5.85 10.93 29.85
N VAL A 25 5.95 9.61 29.63
CA VAL A 25 5.62 8.93 28.38
C VAL A 25 4.96 7.59 28.72
N ASP A 26 3.74 7.39 28.23
CA ASP A 26 2.97 6.17 28.49
C ASP A 26 3.56 4.94 27.80
N TYR A 27 4.09 5.13 26.58
CA TYR A 27 4.68 4.07 25.77
C TYR A 27 5.54 4.60 24.61
N PHE A 28 6.38 3.70 24.09
CA PHE A 28 7.11 3.84 22.84
C PHE A 28 6.64 2.77 21.86
N VAL A 29 6.60 3.11 20.58
CA VAL A 29 6.31 2.17 19.48
C VAL A 29 7.37 2.34 18.40
N LEU A 30 7.84 1.22 17.86
CA LEU A 30 8.65 1.17 16.66
C LEU A 30 7.78 0.63 15.53
N VAL A 31 7.64 1.43 14.48
CA VAL A 31 6.80 1.14 13.31
C VAL A 31 7.69 1.08 12.07
N GLY A 32 7.49 0.09 11.20
CA GLY A 32 8.30 -0.08 10.02
C GLY A 32 7.88 -1.25 9.15
N HIS A 33 8.82 -1.77 8.35
CA HIS A 33 8.60 -2.98 7.56
C HIS A 33 8.81 -4.23 8.42
N ASP A 34 7.81 -5.11 8.46
CA ASP A 34 7.97 -6.45 9.04
C ASP A 34 8.55 -7.40 7.99
N ASN A 35 9.73 -7.95 8.25
CA ASN A 35 10.44 -8.88 7.37
C ASN A 35 9.66 -10.19 7.12
N ASN A 36 8.68 -10.52 7.96
CA ASN A 36 7.80 -11.68 7.76
C ASN A 36 6.54 -11.34 6.98
N ALA A 37 6.20 -10.04 6.89
CA ALA A 37 5.09 -9.57 6.09
C ALA A 37 5.56 -9.41 4.64
N PHE A 38 4.78 -9.92 3.70
CA PHE A 38 4.95 -9.51 2.30
C PHE A 38 4.79 -8.00 2.20
N LEU A 39 5.52 -7.36 1.28
CA LEU A 39 5.28 -5.96 0.97
C LEU A 39 3.84 -5.81 0.47
N GLN A 40 2.99 -5.38 1.39
CA GLN A 40 1.71 -4.83 1.05
C GLN A 40 2.01 -3.40 0.66
N ALA A 41 2.26 -3.19 -0.64
CA ALA A 41 1.73 -1.97 -1.22
C ALA A 41 0.23 -1.97 -0.90
N THR A 42 -0.44 -0.84 -1.01
CA THR A 42 -1.92 -0.79 -0.99
C THR A 42 -2.57 -1.67 -2.09
N ILE A 43 -1.79 -2.51 -2.80
CA ILE A 43 -2.12 -3.53 -3.79
C ILE A 43 -1.26 -4.79 -3.49
N LEU A 44 -1.89 -5.94 -3.22
CA LEU A 44 -1.24 -7.25 -3.35
C LEU A 44 -1.29 -7.67 -4.83
N ILE A 45 -0.12 -7.91 -5.44
CA ILE A 45 0.01 -8.45 -6.80
C ILE A 45 0.31 -9.95 -6.69
N PHE A 46 -0.68 -10.80 -7.00
CA PHE A 46 -0.45 -12.24 -7.14
C PHE A 46 -0.11 -12.59 -8.59
N PHE A 47 1.03 -13.25 -8.79
CA PHE A 47 1.40 -13.89 -10.05
C PHE A 47 0.87 -15.33 -10.05
N SER A 48 -0.02 -15.65 -11.00
CA SER A 48 -0.37 -17.04 -11.31
C SER A 48 0.24 -17.43 -12.67
N GLU A 49 0.67 -18.69 -12.78
CA GLU A 49 1.31 -19.28 -13.96
C GLU A 49 0.40 -19.30 -15.22
N THR A 50 -0.89 -18.96 -15.11
CA THR A 50 -1.83 -19.15 -16.22
C THR A 50 -2.72 -17.97 -16.57
N PHE A 51 -2.94 -16.95 -15.74
CA PHE A 51 -3.71 -15.77 -16.17
C PHE A 51 -3.47 -14.54 -15.27
N GLN A 52 -3.82 -13.37 -15.83
CA GLN A 52 -3.44 -11.99 -15.48
C GLN A 52 -3.26 -11.64 -13.99
N ILE A 53 -2.33 -10.69 -13.77
CA ILE A 53 -2.07 -9.94 -12.53
C ILE A 53 -3.36 -9.78 -11.71
N LEU A 54 -3.48 -10.57 -10.63
CA LEU A 54 -4.60 -10.45 -9.70
C LEU A 54 -4.20 -9.41 -8.66
N VAL A 55 -4.74 -8.21 -8.81
CA VAL A 55 -4.66 -7.15 -7.81
C VAL A 55 -5.71 -7.42 -6.74
N LEU A 56 -5.30 -7.86 -5.56
CA LEU A 56 -6.20 -7.98 -4.41
C LEU A 56 -6.01 -6.77 -3.50
N PHE A 57 -7.10 -6.03 -3.27
CA PHE A 57 -7.15 -4.88 -2.37
C PHE A 57 -7.50 -5.38 -0.96
N GLN A 58 -6.65 -5.12 0.02
CA GLN A 58 -7.05 -5.10 1.43
C GLN A 58 -7.36 -3.64 1.77
N ILE A 59 -8.65 -3.31 1.83
CA ILE A 59 -9.12 -2.04 2.38
C ILE A 59 -9.00 -2.19 3.89
N GLU A 60 -7.97 -1.59 4.50
CA GLU A 60 -8.12 -1.18 5.89
C GLU A 60 -8.92 0.13 5.90
N PRO A 61 -10.04 0.21 6.63
CA PRO A 61 -10.96 1.33 6.58
C PRO A 61 -10.34 2.52 7.32
N GLY A 62 -9.56 3.35 6.63
CA GLY A 62 -8.99 4.55 7.28
C GLY A 62 -7.96 5.39 6.51
N GLY A 63 -7.63 5.06 5.27
CA GLY A 63 -6.67 5.85 4.47
C GLY A 63 -7.34 6.52 3.27
N THR A 64 -7.42 7.85 3.28
CA THR A 64 -7.82 8.64 2.10
C THR A 64 -6.81 8.42 0.98
N ASN A 65 -7.24 7.77 -0.10
CA ASN A 65 -6.93 8.00 -1.52
C ASN A 65 -7.28 6.71 -2.28
N ASN A 66 -8.53 6.60 -2.75
CA ASN A 66 -8.95 5.58 -3.73
C ASN A 66 -8.26 5.88 -5.07
N LEU A 67 -6.94 5.67 -5.17
CA LEU A 67 -6.33 5.47 -6.48
C LEU A 67 -6.77 4.09 -6.96
N ASP A 68 -7.34 4.05 -8.15
CA ASP A 68 -7.69 2.79 -8.79
C ASP A 68 -6.42 1.93 -8.89
N ALA A 69 -6.54 0.62 -8.72
CA ALA A 69 -5.42 -0.32 -8.75
C ALA A 69 -4.55 -0.15 -10.01
N ALA A 70 -5.21 0.19 -11.12
CA ALA A 70 -4.56 0.48 -12.39
C ALA A 70 -3.69 1.75 -12.36
N GLU A 71 -4.08 2.77 -11.58
CA GLU A 71 -3.38 4.05 -11.49
C GLU A 71 -2.03 3.92 -10.78
N LEU A 72 -1.98 3.09 -9.73
CA LEU A 72 -0.73 2.81 -9.00
C LEU A 72 0.32 2.09 -9.87
N LEU A 73 -0.08 1.33 -10.89
CA LEU A 73 0.85 0.73 -11.85
C LEU A 73 1.61 1.79 -12.67
N TYR A 74 1.03 2.99 -12.84
CA TYR A 74 1.67 4.12 -13.52
C TYR A 74 2.49 5.00 -12.57
N ILE A 75 2.45 4.74 -11.27
CA ILE A 75 3.30 5.43 -10.29
C ILE A 75 4.58 4.60 -10.09
N PRO A 76 5.78 5.20 -10.18
CA PRO A 76 7.03 4.51 -9.92
C PRO A 76 7.04 3.85 -8.54
N PRO A 77 7.57 2.61 -8.37
CA PRO A 77 7.53 1.91 -7.09
C PRO A 77 8.09 2.69 -5.89
N LEU A 78 9.18 3.44 -6.09
CA LEU A 78 9.78 4.26 -5.03
C LEU A 78 8.94 5.49 -4.64
N GLU A 79 8.01 5.91 -5.50
CA GLU A 79 7.07 7.00 -5.20
C GLU A 79 5.79 6.50 -4.54
N ARG A 80 5.57 5.17 -4.49
CA ARG A 80 4.42 4.55 -3.83
C ARG A 80 4.54 4.62 -2.31
N SER A 81 3.39 4.46 -1.66
CA SER A 81 3.28 4.29 -0.22
C SER A 81 3.00 2.82 0.10
N TYR A 82 3.73 2.25 1.05
CA TYR A 82 3.58 0.87 1.50
C TYR A 82 3.01 0.83 2.93
N VAL A 83 2.42 -0.30 3.28
CA VAL A 83 1.87 -0.53 4.62
C VAL A 83 3.01 -0.80 5.59
N ALA A 84 3.02 -0.08 6.71
CA ALA A 84 3.89 -0.34 7.84
C ALA A 84 3.16 -1.16 8.91
N SER A 85 3.91 -1.78 9.81
CA SER A 85 3.39 -2.50 10.97
C SER A 85 4.12 -2.08 12.24
N VAL A 86 3.48 -2.32 13.38
CA VAL A 86 4.14 -2.17 14.69
C VAL A 86 5.12 -3.34 14.84
N LEU A 87 6.41 -3.04 14.92
CA LEU A 87 7.47 -4.03 15.07
C LEU A 87 7.72 -4.35 16.54
N TYR A 88 7.79 -3.29 17.36
CA TYR A 88 8.05 -3.40 18.79
C TYR A 88 7.32 -2.30 19.55
N HIS A 89 7.01 -2.55 20.80
CA HIS A 89 6.50 -1.53 21.71
C HIS A 89 7.04 -1.74 23.12
N PHE A 90 7.12 -0.63 23.87
CA PHE A 90 7.54 -0.63 25.26
C PHE A 90 6.64 0.29 26.07
N PRO A 91 6.21 -0.08 27.28
CA PRO A 91 6.41 -1.38 27.94
C PRO A 91 5.63 -2.52 27.27
N GLU A 92 6.15 -3.75 27.34
CA GLU A 92 5.63 -4.92 26.62
C GLU A 92 4.19 -5.29 27.04
N ARG A 93 3.85 -5.13 28.32
CA ARG A 93 2.47 -5.24 28.83
C ARG A 93 1.95 -3.88 29.24
N ARG A 94 0.81 -3.48 28.67
CA ARG A 94 -0.02 -2.38 29.17
C ARG A 94 -1.25 -2.95 29.86
N SER A 95 -1.42 -2.65 31.14
CA SER A 95 -2.57 -3.11 31.95
C SER A 95 -3.85 -2.31 31.69
N ALA A 96 -3.74 -1.07 31.18
CA ALA A 96 -4.86 -0.14 31.11
C ALA A 96 -5.32 0.22 29.68
N TYR A 97 -4.48 0.06 28.64
CA TYR A 97 -4.78 0.59 27.31
C TYR A 97 -4.19 -0.25 26.17
N SER A 98 -5.03 -0.62 25.20
CA SER A 98 -4.60 -1.17 23.89
C SER A 98 -4.07 -0.08 22.97
N PHE A 99 -3.30 -0.43 21.94
CA PHE A 99 -2.88 0.55 20.93
C PHE A 99 -4.08 0.95 20.07
N PRO A 100 -4.21 2.24 19.70
CA PRO A 100 -5.17 2.60 18.68
C PRO A 100 -4.78 1.88 17.38
N SER A 101 -5.77 1.36 16.66
CA SER A 101 -5.58 0.73 15.33
C SER A 101 -4.86 1.67 14.37
N GLU A 102 -5.06 2.98 14.54
CA GLU A 102 -4.53 4.03 13.70
C GLU A 102 -3.09 4.43 14.06
N ILE A 103 -2.48 3.82 15.09
CA ILE A 103 -1.15 4.24 15.58
C ILE A 103 -0.10 4.25 14.47
N VAL A 104 -0.15 3.25 13.58
CA VAL A 104 0.75 3.15 12.41
C VAL A 104 0.57 4.35 11.49
N SER A 105 -0.66 4.70 11.14
CA SER A 105 -0.98 5.83 10.26
C SER A 105 -0.64 7.19 10.91
N LEU A 106 -0.74 7.29 12.24
CA LEU A 106 -0.33 8.49 12.98
C LEU A 106 1.20 8.63 13.02
N CYS A 107 1.92 7.51 13.21
CA CYS A 107 3.37 7.48 13.17
C CYS A 107 3.93 7.68 11.76
N MET A 108 3.26 7.19 10.72
CA MET A 108 3.70 7.30 9.32
C MET A 108 2.55 7.79 8.42
N PRO A 109 2.21 9.09 8.46
CA PRO A 109 1.06 9.65 7.73
C PRO A 109 1.22 9.60 6.21
N LYS A 110 2.46 9.47 5.72
CA LYS A 110 2.79 9.28 4.29
C LYS A 110 3.05 7.81 3.93
N GLY A 111 2.77 6.90 4.87
CA GLY A 111 3.11 5.48 4.83
C GLY A 111 4.61 5.19 4.78
N LEU A 112 4.93 3.91 4.62
CA LEU A 112 6.30 3.44 4.46
C LEU A 112 6.79 3.75 3.04
N LYS A 113 8.00 4.29 2.93
CA LYS A 113 8.61 4.66 1.65
C LYS A 113 10.00 4.07 1.53
N PHE A 114 10.38 3.79 0.29
CA PHE A 114 11.69 3.28 -0.06
C PHE A 114 12.43 4.32 -0.88
N TYR A 115 13.72 4.43 -0.62
CA TYR A 115 14.60 5.37 -1.29
C TYR A 115 15.82 4.63 -1.81
N THR A 116 16.37 5.14 -2.90
CA THR A 116 17.70 4.69 -3.32
C THR A 116 18.75 5.27 -2.36
N GLN A 117 19.91 4.63 -2.27
CA GLN A 117 21.02 5.11 -1.43
C GLN A 117 21.44 6.56 -1.74
N ASN A 118 21.20 7.03 -2.97
CA ASN A 118 21.59 8.36 -3.43
C ASN A 118 20.54 9.45 -3.13
N ASP A 119 19.33 9.08 -2.71
CA ASP A 119 18.20 10.00 -2.56
C ASP A 119 17.45 9.77 -1.25
N VAL A 120 18.18 9.61 -0.15
CA VAL A 120 17.59 9.42 1.19
C VAL A 120 17.33 10.78 1.83
N PRO A 121 16.08 11.13 2.19
CA PRO A 121 15.78 12.36 2.91
C PRO A 121 16.43 12.38 4.31
N PRO A 122 16.67 13.56 4.89
CA PRO A 122 17.10 13.64 6.29
C PRO A 122 15.98 13.14 7.24
N PRO A 123 16.32 12.63 8.43
CA PRO A 123 15.34 12.28 9.44
C PRO A 123 14.39 13.44 9.75
N ALA A 124 13.12 13.13 9.94
CA ALA A 124 12.07 14.12 10.16
C ALA A 124 11.25 13.78 11.40
N MET A 125 10.73 14.79 12.08
CA MET A 125 9.91 14.61 13.27
C MET A 125 8.57 15.31 13.09
N HIS A 126 7.48 14.68 13.51
CA HIS A 126 6.17 15.32 13.59
C HIS A 126 5.43 14.91 14.85
N THR A 127 4.51 15.77 15.27
CA THR A 127 3.62 15.51 16.40
C THR A 127 2.22 15.18 15.91
N PHE A 128 1.49 14.37 16.67
CA PHE A 128 0.10 14.04 16.38
C PHE A 128 -0.73 14.01 17.67
N ALA A 129 -2.04 14.11 17.50
CA ALA A 129 -3.00 13.89 18.57
C ALA A 129 -4.15 13.01 18.04
N ASN A 130 -4.53 12.00 18.81
CA ASN A 130 -5.70 11.16 18.56
C ASN A 130 -6.72 11.43 19.68
N ILE A 131 -7.89 11.93 19.31
CA ILE A 131 -9.01 12.17 20.21
C ILE A 131 -10.06 11.10 19.89
N ARG A 132 -10.34 10.24 20.87
CA ARG A 132 -11.34 9.18 20.75
C ARG A 132 -12.74 9.70 21.03
N GLU A 133 -13.75 8.91 20.67
CA GLU A 133 -15.16 9.23 20.89
C GLU A 133 -15.54 9.38 22.37
N ASP A 134 -14.82 8.68 23.26
CA ASP A 134 -14.96 8.79 24.71
C ASP A 134 -14.35 10.07 25.31
N GLY A 135 -13.78 10.93 24.46
CA GLY A 135 -13.08 12.16 24.86
C GLY A 135 -11.65 11.93 25.35
N SER A 136 -11.16 10.69 25.39
CA SER A 136 -9.76 10.41 25.72
C SER A 136 -8.85 10.95 24.61
N ARG A 137 -7.68 11.46 25.01
CA ARG A 137 -6.71 12.06 24.09
C ARG A 137 -5.34 11.43 24.26
N ILE A 138 -4.76 10.99 23.15
CA ILE A 138 -3.37 10.55 23.05
C ILE A 138 -2.61 11.63 22.29
N ASN A 139 -1.52 12.13 22.87
CA ASN A 139 -0.55 12.95 22.17
C ASN A 139 0.69 12.12 21.88
N GLY A 140 1.31 12.34 20.73
CA GLY A 140 2.50 11.60 20.34
C GLY A 140 3.45 12.45 19.51
N CYS A 141 4.69 11.99 19.47
CA CYS A 141 5.75 12.51 18.62
C CYS A 141 6.38 11.33 17.90
N ALA A 142 6.47 11.41 16.58
CA ALA A 142 7.08 10.39 15.73
C ALA A 142 8.37 10.94 15.14
N LEU A 143 9.43 10.14 15.23
CA LEU A 143 10.69 10.36 14.53
C LEU A 143 10.75 9.37 13.37
N ILE A 144 10.82 9.90 12.15
CA ILE A 144 11.04 9.15 10.93
C ILE A 144 12.53 9.17 10.62
N TYR A 145 13.11 7.98 10.54
CA TYR A 145 14.47 7.77 10.09
C TYR A 145 14.50 6.63 9.07
N TYR A 146 15.60 6.54 8.32
CA TYR A 146 15.78 5.56 7.26
C TYR A 146 16.82 4.54 7.69
N GLU A 147 16.54 3.26 7.41
CA GLU A 147 17.45 2.16 7.62
C GLU A 147 17.80 1.52 6.27
N GLU A 148 19.02 0.99 6.17
CA GLU A 148 19.42 0.19 5.02
C GLU A 148 18.65 -1.13 4.97
N VAL A 149 18.00 -1.39 3.84
CA VAL A 149 17.34 -2.67 3.58
C VAL A 149 18.37 -3.76 3.37
N LYS A 150 18.42 -4.73 4.29
CA LYS A 150 19.30 -5.91 4.21
C LYS A 150 18.61 -7.16 3.64
N ASP A 151 17.29 -7.17 3.60
CA ASP A 151 16.55 -8.31 3.08
C ASP A 151 16.61 -8.36 1.55
N THR A 152 17.20 -9.43 1.01
CA THR A 152 17.32 -9.63 -0.43
C THR A 152 15.96 -9.86 -1.08
N ARG A 153 15.00 -10.47 -0.37
CA ARG A 153 13.64 -10.73 -0.89
C ARG A 153 12.91 -9.42 -1.16
N LEU A 154 13.08 -8.46 -0.25
CA LEU A 154 12.54 -7.12 -0.36
C LEU A 154 13.11 -6.40 -1.60
N CYS A 155 14.42 -6.51 -1.82
CA CYS A 155 15.09 -5.94 -2.99
C CYS A 155 14.62 -6.58 -4.31
N GLU A 156 14.51 -7.91 -4.35
CA GLU A 156 14.00 -8.64 -5.52
C GLU A 156 12.56 -8.23 -5.84
N TYR A 157 11.71 -8.12 -4.82
CA TYR A 157 10.32 -7.68 -4.99
C TYR A 157 10.25 -6.24 -5.54
N MET A 158 11.07 -5.32 -5.02
CA MET A 158 11.18 -3.96 -5.57
C MET A 158 11.59 -3.94 -7.04
N SER A 159 12.55 -4.80 -7.43
CA SER A 159 12.96 -4.97 -8.82
C SER A 159 11.82 -5.49 -9.70
N GLN A 160 10.99 -6.41 -9.18
CA GLN A 160 9.83 -6.92 -9.90
C GLN A 160 8.77 -5.82 -10.11
N LEU A 161 8.45 -5.04 -9.08
CA LEU A 161 7.54 -3.89 -9.19
C LEU A 161 8.03 -2.87 -10.22
N HIS A 162 9.34 -2.64 -10.29
CA HIS A 162 9.92 -1.73 -11.28
C HIS A 162 9.78 -2.29 -12.70
N THR A 163 10.06 -3.58 -12.89
CA THR A 163 9.91 -4.26 -14.18
C THR A 163 8.46 -4.21 -14.67
N GLU A 164 7.51 -4.41 -13.77
CA GLU A 164 6.09 -4.29 -14.08
C GLU A 164 5.69 -2.87 -14.46
N HIS A 165 6.09 -1.88 -13.69
CA HIS A 165 5.85 -0.47 -13.99
C HIS A 165 6.34 -0.09 -15.39
N VAL A 166 7.57 -0.47 -15.74
CA VAL A 166 8.13 -0.26 -17.08
C VAL A 166 7.32 -0.99 -18.15
N ARG A 167 6.94 -2.25 -17.92
CA ARG A 167 6.10 -3.03 -18.85
C ARG A 167 4.78 -2.32 -19.15
N VAL A 168 4.11 -1.80 -18.11
CA VAL A 168 2.83 -1.09 -18.23
C VAL A 168 3.01 0.22 -19.02
N LEU A 169 4.07 0.98 -18.77
CA LEU A 169 4.38 2.20 -19.54
C LEU A 169 4.61 1.90 -21.02
N THR A 170 5.45 0.91 -21.34
CA THR A 170 5.73 0.53 -22.74
C THR A 170 4.48 0.02 -23.46
N ALA A 171 3.58 -0.69 -22.77
CA ALA A 171 2.33 -1.17 -23.37
C ALA A 171 1.39 -0.01 -23.75
N ARG A 172 1.33 1.04 -22.91
CA ARG A 172 0.54 2.25 -23.16
C ARG A 172 1.07 3.05 -24.34
N GLU A 173 2.38 3.19 -24.47
CA GLU A 173 3.01 3.88 -25.61
C GLU A 173 2.67 3.18 -26.92
N LYS A 174 2.82 1.84 -26.97
CA LYS A 174 2.46 1.02 -28.14
C LYS A 174 0.98 1.11 -28.52
N ALA A 175 0.08 1.24 -27.55
CA ALA A 175 -1.35 1.44 -27.82
C ALA A 175 -1.63 2.82 -28.44
N THR A 176 -0.87 3.84 -28.02
CA THR A 176 -0.99 5.22 -28.52
C THR A 176 -0.47 5.33 -29.97
N GLU A 177 0.65 4.69 -30.28
CA GLU A 177 1.20 4.66 -31.65
C GLU A 177 0.27 3.95 -32.66
N ARG A 178 -0.46 2.93 -32.21
CA ARG A 178 -1.45 2.21 -33.04
C ARG A 178 -2.73 3.01 -33.32
N ALA A 179 -2.96 4.12 -32.61
CA ALA A 179 -4.10 5.00 -32.83
C ALA A 179 -3.87 6.04 -33.96
N HIS A 180 -2.89 5.81 -34.84
CA HIS A 180 -2.73 6.60 -36.05
C HIS A 180 -3.92 6.38 -36.99
N VAL A 181 -4.92 7.27 -36.93
CA VAL A 181 -5.98 7.39 -37.93
C VAL A 181 -5.35 8.01 -39.18
N PRO A 182 -5.42 7.37 -40.36
CA PRO A 182 -4.82 7.91 -41.56
C PRO A 182 -5.44 9.28 -41.90
N PRO A 183 -4.63 10.30 -42.26
CA PRO A 183 -5.16 11.59 -42.70
C PRO A 183 -5.93 11.39 -44.02
N GLY A 184 -7.25 11.56 -43.97
CA GLY A 184 -8.08 11.72 -45.16
C GLY A 184 -8.74 10.45 -45.68
N THR A 185 -9.79 9.98 -45.00
CA THR A 185 -10.88 9.32 -45.72
C THR A 185 -11.82 10.40 -46.26
N VAL A 186 -11.41 11.08 -47.34
CA VAL A 186 -12.40 11.74 -48.20
C VAL A 186 -13.02 10.64 -49.06
N SER A 187 -14.31 10.42 -48.82
CA SER A 187 -15.17 9.58 -49.65
C SER A 187 -15.07 10.04 -51.11
N GLY A 188 -14.70 9.16 -52.03
CA GLY A 188 -14.67 9.50 -53.45
C GLY A 188 -14.12 8.42 -54.38
N GLY A 189 -15.02 7.62 -54.96
CA GLY A 189 -14.86 7.11 -56.33
C GLY A 189 -14.23 5.73 -56.50
N THR A 190 -15.07 4.74 -56.79
CA THR A 190 -14.69 3.53 -57.52
C THR A 190 -14.15 3.91 -58.91
N HIS A 191 -12.85 3.73 -59.16
CA HIS A 191 -12.29 3.85 -60.51
C HIS A 191 -11.75 2.49 -60.97
N THR A 192 -12.60 1.72 -61.65
CA THR A 192 -12.20 0.54 -62.43
C THR A 192 -11.40 0.99 -63.65
N LEU A 193 -10.16 0.51 -63.77
CA LEU A 193 -9.31 0.74 -64.94
C LEU A 193 -9.86 -0.02 -66.18
N PRO A 194 -9.82 0.55 -67.39
CA PRO A 194 -10.33 -0.12 -68.59
C PRO A 194 -9.35 -1.21 -69.06
N ARG A 195 -9.90 -2.41 -69.31
CA ARG A 195 -9.19 -3.52 -69.96
C ARG A 195 -8.98 -3.22 -71.44
N GLY A 196 -7.73 -3.10 -71.86
CA GLY A 196 -7.35 -2.99 -73.27
C GLY A 196 -6.26 -3.98 -73.65
N ASN A 197 -6.63 -5.17 -74.14
CA ASN A 197 -5.69 -6.10 -74.77
C ASN A 197 -5.75 -5.89 -76.30
N ARG A 198 -4.68 -5.30 -76.87
CA ARG A 198 -4.42 -5.36 -78.32
C ARG A 198 -3.45 -6.51 -78.62
N LYS A 199 -3.83 -7.29 -79.64
CA LYS A 199 -3.16 -8.48 -80.19
C LYS A 199 -1.76 -8.17 -80.71
N VAL A 200 -0.85 -9.13 -80.59
CA VAL A 200 0.20 -9.37 -81.59
C VAL A 200 0.37 -10.88 -81.77
N CYS A 201 0.12 -11.36 -82.98
CA CYS A 201 0.53 -12.68 -83.46
C CYS A 201 1.88 -12.53 -84.19
N LEU A 202 2.82 -13.43 -83.92
CA LEU A 202 4.01 -13.81 -84.69
C LEU A 202 4.25 -15.29 -84.31
N ASN A 203 4.42 -16.28 -85.19
CA ASN A 203 4.75 -16.37 -86.61
C ASN A 203 3.83 -17.38 -87.32
#